data_AF-A0A3M1UIM8-F1
#
_entry.id   AF-A0A3M1UIM8-F1
#
_cell.length_a   1.000
_cell.length_b   1.000
_cell.length_c   1.000
_cell.angle_alpha   90.00
_cell.angle_beta   90.00
_cell.angle_gamma   90.00
#
_symmetry.space_group_name_H-M   'P 1'
#
loop_
_entity.id
_entity.type
_entity.pdbx_description
1 polymer ?
#
loop_
_entity_poly.entity_id
_entity_poly.type
_entity_poly.pdbx_seq_one_letter_code
_entity_poly.pdbx_strand_id
1 'polypeptide(L)'
;MTVEGTYEELTSGFLKLTVSSASGANAPHVGDAAYALNVPGYVFILKPMDPGSDQIIPMVKSGSCPTSNLSANWVTVTAERGMNASDSNQDFYGTFTFDPASSQASLPSRYNFDQTDLGSLSLPPGSCNEGVLTLTGADMFLTDNGGAIVHLGVDTPSDPSDDQIIFGFAQQSIGDVANLAGDYAGLAFDGNRTSGTGIFPVSITCDNAGNCTGKGIVDIDTNTLTNESVDITLSTADNPSTGFITGTVIDTNQPGSTPGKLGCVVNLNAQGSGKNIISCVGQSPGDNTKIFNILFISK
;
A
#
# COMPACT_ATOMS: atom_id res chain seq x y z
N MET A 1 -17.17 9.10 -19.37
CA MET A 1 -16.22 8.33 -20.18
C MET A 1 -16.49 6.86 -19.92
N THR A 2 -16.49 6.02 -20.94
CA THR A 2 -16.69 4.57 -20.80
C THR A 2 -15.57 3.87 -21.54
N VAL A 3 -14.90 2.92 -20.88
CA VAL A 3 -13.79 2.14 -21.42
C VAL A 3 -14.12 0.66 -21.21
N GLU A 4 -14.03 -0.13 -22.28
CA GLU A 4 -14.11 -1.58 -22.24
C GLU A 4 -12.78 -2.17 -22.67
N GLY A 5 -12.47 -3.35 -22.13
CA GLY A 5 -11.20 -3.99 -22.39
C GLY A 5 -11.19 -5.47 -22.04
N THR A 6 -10.01 -6.04 -22.23
CA THR A 6 -9.66 -7.39 -21.76
C THR A 6 -8.57 -7.28 -20.72
N TYR A 7 -8.38 -8.34 -19.94
CA TYR A 7 -7.25 -8.45 -19.04
C TYR A 7 -6.58 -9.81 -19.16
N GLU A 8 -5.28 -9.84 -18.93
CA GLU A 8 -4.50 -11.07 -18.78
C GLU A 8 -3.54 -10.96 -17.59
N GLU A 9 -3.33 -12.07 -16.88
CA GLU A 9 -2.32 -12.16 -15.83
C GLU A 9 -0.99 -12.54 -16.47
N LEU A 10 0.01 -11.70 -16.22
CA LEU A 10 1.37 -11.88 -16.73
C LEU A 10 2.21 -12.69 -15.74
N THR A 11 3.26 -13.32 -16.26
CA THR A 11 4.25 -14.04 -15.41
C THR A 11 5.01 -13.13 -14.44
N SER A 12 5.02 -11.82 -14.70
CA SER A 12 5.52 -10.81 -13.76
C SER A 12 4.64 -10.68 -12.51
N GLY A 13 3.44 -11.25 -12.48
CA GLY A 13 2.44 -11.13 -11.42
C GLY A 13 1.52 -9.90 -11.55
N PHE A 14 1.67 -9.12 -12.62
CA PHE A 14 0.80 -8.00 -12.95
C PHE A 14 -0.37 -8.45 -13.85
N LEU A 15 -1.49 -7.75 -13.74
CA LEU A 15 -2.54 -7.77 -14.76
C LEU A 15 -2.24 -6.73 -15.83
N LYS A 16 -2.28 -7.14 -17.09
CA LYS A 16 -2.31 -6.23 -18.25
C LYS A 16 -3.75 -5.99 -18.65
N LEU A 17 -4.20 -4.74 -18.58
CA LEU A 17 -5.47 -4.28 -19.12
C LEU A 17 -5.23 -3.79 -20.55
N THR A 18 -6.02 -4.26 -21.52
CA THR A 18 -5.96 -3.80 -22.90
C THR A 18 -7.31 -3.25 -23.33
N VAL A 19 -7.33 -1.99 -23.80
CA VAL A 19 -8.54 -1.31 -24.26
C VAL A 19 -9.04 -1.95 -25.55
N SER A 20 -10.29 -2.43 -25.55
CA SER A 20 -10.96 -2.98 -26.73
C SER A 20 -11.94 -1.99 -27.36
N SER A 21 -12.55 -1.12 -26.56
CA SER A 21 -13.42 -0.04 -27.00
C SER A 21 -13.39 1.12 -25.99
N ALA A 22 -13.54 2.36 -26.44
CA ALA A 22 -13.59 3.51 -25.54
C ALA A 22 -14.43 4.66 -26.13
N SER A 23 -15.14 5.40 -25.28
CA SER A 23 -15.98 6.54 -25.69
C SER A 23 -16.01 7.68 -24.66
N GLY A 24 -16.22 8.89 -25.17
CA GLY A 24 -16.21 10.14 -24.39
C GLY A 24 -14.97 11.00 -24.65
N ALA A 25 -14.95 12.21 -24.10
CA ALA A 25 -13.78 13.08 -24.17
C ALA A 25 -12.58 12.44 -23.43
N ASN A 26 -11.38 12.54 -24.03
CA ASN A 26 -10.12 12.02 -23.48
C ASN A 26 -10.10 10.51 -23.18
N ALA A 27 -10.95 9.73 -23.87
CA ALA A 27 -10.92 8.27 -23.74
C ALA A 27 -9.63 7.68 -24.36
N PRO A 28 -9.04 6.62 -23.78
CA PRO A 28 -7.87 5.95 -24.35
C PRO A 28 -8.19 5.31 -25.70
N HIS A 29 -7.17 5.03 -26.51
CA HIS A 29 -7.32 4.40 -27.81
C HIS A 29 -7.44 2.87 -27.68
N VAL A 30 -8.10 2.24 -28.67
CA VAL A 30 -8.12 0.77 -28.77
C VAL A 30 -6.68 0.26 -28.93
N GLY A 31 -6.31 -0.71 -28.11
CA GLY A 31 -4.96 -1.26 -28.04
C GLY A 31 -4.06 -0.60 -26.99
N ASP A 32 -4.48 0.52 -26.39
CA ASP A 32 -3.77 1.08 -25.25
C ASP A 32 -3.79 0.08 -24.09
N ALA A 33 -2.67 0.01 -23.35
CA ALA A 33 -2.51 -0.92 -22.25
C ALA A 33 -2.14 -0.21 -20.95
N ALA A 34 -2.62 -0.75 -19.85
CA ALA A 34 -2.25 -0.33 -18.50
C ALA A 34 -1.97 -1.57 -17.63
N TYR A 35 -1.14 -1.39 -16.60
CA TYR A 35 -0.74 -2.48 -15.73
C TYR A 35 -1.26 -2.25 -14.32
N ALA A 36 -1.74 -3.32 -13.71
CA ALA A 36 -2.27 -3.27 -12.38
C ALA A 36 -1.79 -4.44 -11.53
N LEU A 37 -1.77 -4.20 -10.23
CA LEU A 37 -1.75 -5.24 -9.24
C LEU A 37 -3.20 -5.56 -8.84
N ASN A 38 -3.52 -6.84 -8.69
CA ASN A 38 -4.87 -7.24 -8.30
C ASN A 38 -4.81 -8.32 -7.23
N VAL A 39 -5.52 -8.05 -6.15
CA VAL A 39 -5.88 -9.06 -5.16
C VAL A 39 -7.39 -9.22 -5.23
N PRO A 40 -7.88 -10.33 -5.80
CA PRO A 40 -9.31 -10.53 -6.00
C PRO A 40 -10.13 -10.27 -4.74
N GLY A 41 -11.14 -9.41 -4.85
CA GLY A 41 -12.03 -9.04 -3.75
C GLY A 41 -11.44 -8.06 -2.73
N TYR A 42 -10.18 -7.66 -2.89
CA TYR A 42 -9.50 -6.79 -1.96
C TYR A 42 -9.15 -5.45 -2.59
N VAL A 43 -8.13 -5.41 -3.45
CA VAL A 43 -7.63 -4.16 -4.04
C VAL A 43 -7.16 -4.40 -5.45
N PHE A 44 -7.48 -3.46 -6.33
CA PHE A 44 -6.96 -3.35 -7.68
C PHE A 44 -6.22 -2.02 -7.78
N ILE A 45 -4.91 -2.06 -8.02
CA ILE A 45 -4.08 -0.85 -8.02
C ILE A 45 -3.50 -0.69 -9.40
N LEU A 46 -3.99 0.33 -10.10
CA LEU A 46 -3.45 0.73 -11.39
C LEU A 46 -2.14 1.49 -11.15
N LYS A 47 -1.07 1.07 -11.82
CA LYS A 47 0.16 1.85 -11.86
C LYS A 47 -0.11 3.19 -12.57
N PRO A 48 0.67 4.26 -12.28
CA PRO A 48 0.59 5.50 -13.05
C PRO A 48 0.69 5.23 -14.57
N MET A 49 -0.30 5.72 -15.32
CA MET A 49 -0.37 5.57 -16.77
C MET A 49 0.54 6.58 -17.48
N ASP A 50 0.66 7.78 -16.92
CA ASP A 50 1.54 8.82 -17.45
C ASP A 50 2.95 8.68 -16.88
N PRO A 51 4.01 8.64 -17.71
CA PRO A 51 5.39 8.49 -17.26
C PRO A 51 5.95 9.71 -16.49
N GLY A 52 5.16 10.77 -16.33
CA GLY A 52 5.46 11.92 -15.49
C GLY A 52 4.58 12.03 -14.25
N SER A 53 3.76 11.02 -13.97
CA SER A 53 2.84 11.01 -12.83
C SER A 53 3.27 9.98 -11.79
N ASP A 54 3.23 10.37 -10.52
CA ASP A 54 3.37 9.49 -9.36
C ASP A 54 2.01 9.14 -8.74
N GLN A 55 0.93 9.24 -9.51
CA GLN A 55 -0.41 8.95 -9.01
C GLN A 55 -0.79 7.48 -9.27
N ILE A 56 -0.96 6.71 -8.20
CA ILE A 56 -1.66 5.42 -8.26
C ILE A 56 -3.17 5.65 -8.30
N ILE A 57 -3.88 4.72 -8.93
CA ILE A 57 -5.35 4.65 -8.85
C ILE A 57 -5.70 3.37 -8.11
N PRO A 58 -5.90 3.42 -6.78
CA PRO A 58 -6.35 2.29 -6.02
C PRO A 58 -7.88 2.20 -6.16
N MET A 59 -8.36 1.02 -6.52
CA MET A 59 -9.76 0.70 -6.73
C MET A 59 -10.11 -0.50 -5.85
N VAL A 60 -11.28 -0.45 -5.24
CA VAL A 60 -11.83 -1.57 -4.47
C VAL A 60 -13.18 -1.91 -5.05
N LYS A 61 -13.53 -3.19 -5.01
CA LYS A 61 -14.93 -3.55 -5.13
C LYS A 61 -15.63 -2.95 -3.91
N SER A 62 -16.61 -2.08 -4.13
CA SER A 62 -17.41 -1.49 -3.06
C SER A 62 -17.93 -2.61 -2.15
N GLY A 63 -17.50 -2.58 -0.89
CA GLY A 63 -17.92 -3.52 0.14
C GLY A 63 -19.25 -3.13 0.78
N SER A 64 -19.55 -3.75 1.91
CA SER A 64 -20.70 -3.38 2.74
C SER A 64 -20.27 -2.67 4.02
N CYS A 65 -21.15 -1.83 4.57
CA CYS A 65 -20.91 -1.25 5.88
C CYS A 65 -20.89 -2.33 6.97
N PRO A 66 -19.92 -2.26 7.91
CA PRO A 66 -19.78 -3.28 8.92
C PRO A 66 -20.97 -3.26 9.88
N THR A 67 -21.50 -4.44 10.19
CA THR A 67 -22.57 -4.64 11.18
C THR A 67 -22.03 -5.07 12.55
N SER A 68 -20.71 -5.24 12.66
CA SER A 68 -19.97 -5.58 13.87
C SER A 68 -18.70 -4.75 13.95
N ASN A 69 -18.03 -4.75 15.11
CA ASN A 69 -16.82 -3.98 15.31
C ASN A 69 -15.76 -4.33 14.26
N LEU A 70 -15.27 -3.32 13.56
CA LEU A 70 -14.17 -3.43 12.64
C LEU A 70 -12.86 -3.20 13.40
N SER A 71 -11.84 -4.00 13.10
CA SER A 71 -10.47 -3.80 13.57
C SER A 71 -9.51 -4.01 12.41
N ALA A 72 -8.65 -3.02 12.19
CA ALA A 72 -7.73 -3.01 11.08
C ALA A 72 -6.36 -2.47 11.50
N ASN A 73 -5.33 -2.85 10.76
CA ASN A 73 -4.03 -2.22 10.77
C ASN A 73 -3.95 -1.30 9.54
N TRP A 74 -3.38 -0.12 9.69
CA TRP A 74 -3.25 0.85 8.61
C TRP A 74 -1.79 1.21 8.38
N VAL A 75 -1.49 1.63 7.15
CA VAL A 75 -0.17 2.06 6.71
C VAL A 75 -0.30 3.17 5.68
N THR A 76 0.51 4.22 5.82
CA THR A 76 0.59 5.32 4.84
C THR A 76 1.17 4.82 3.52
N VAL A 77 0.58 5.22 2.39
CA VAL A 77 0.98 4.80 1.03
C VAL A 77 1.44 5.98 0.19
N THR A 78 0.71 7.09 0.29
CA THR A 78 1.12 8.39 -0.24
C THR A 78 1.25 9.31 0.94
N ALA A 79 2.34 10.06 1.02
CA ALA A 79 2.59 10.97 2.13
C ALA A 79 2.07 12.37 1.83
N GLU A 80 1.55 13.04 2.86
CA GLU A 80 1.28 14.48 2.78
C GLU A 80 2.58 15.26 2.50
N ARG A 81 2.44 16.46 1.94
CA ARG A 81 3.60 17.26 1.60
C ARG A 81 4.31 17.75 2.85
N GLY A 82 5.58 17.38 2.99
CA GLY A 82 6.43 17.84 4.09
C GLY A 82 6.54 16.85 5.25
N MET A 83 5.88 15.70 5.15
CA MET A 83 6.12 14.57 6.06
C MET A 83 7.61 14.19 6.05
N ASN A 84 8.17 13.93 7.22
CA ASN A 84 9.58 13.62 7.40
C ASN A 84 9.71 12.24 8.04
N ALA A 85 10.19 11.27 7.26
CA ALA A 85 10.34 9.88 7.71
C ALA A 85 11.32 9.70 8.89
N SER A 86 12.09 10.71 9.25
CA SER A 86 12.97 10.68 10.42
C SER A 86 12.37 11.35 11.67
N ASP A 87 11.17 11.95 11.59
CA ASP A 87 10.55 12.60 12.74
C ASP A 87 9.95 11.56 13.68
N SER A 88 10.47 11.49 14.91
CA SER A 88 10.01 10.55 15.93
C SER A 88 8.60 10.85 16.45
N ASN A 89 8.03 12.00 16.14
CA ASN A 89 6.68 12.40 16.56
C ASN A 89 5.63 12.20 15.47
N GLN A 90 6.01 11.72 14.29
CA GLN A 90 5.09 11.41 13.20
C GLN A 90 4.73 9.92 13.20
N ASP A 91 3.44 9.61 13.02
CA ASP A 91 2.97 8.26 12.78
C ASP A 91 2.89 7.92 11.29
N PHE A 92 3.24 6.68 10.98
CA PHE A 92 3.28 6.17 9.62
C PHE A 92 2.41 4.92 9.43
N TYR A 93 2.14 4.20 10.53
CA TYR A 93 1.31 3.02 10.57
C TYR A 93 0.68 2.87 11.96
N GLY A 94 -0.38 2.08 12.08
CA GLY A 94 -1.08 1.96 13.36
C GLY A 94 -2.32 1.11 13.30
N THR A 95 -3.05 1.05 14.41
CA THR A 95 -4.31 0.30 14.48
C THR A 95 -5.50 1.23 14.31
N PHE A 96 -6.61 0.68 13.84
CA PHE A 96 -7.89 1.34 13.66
C PHE A 96 -9.01 0.46 14.19
N THR A 97 -9.99 1.07 14.83
CA THR A 97 -11.24 0.40 15.22
C THR A 97 -12.45 1.25 14.89
N PHE A 98 -13.54 0.60 14.48
CA PHE A 98 -14.84 1.24 14.31
C PHE A 98 -15.95 0.39 14.93
N ASP A 99 -16.72 0.99 15.83
CA ASP A 99 -17.92 0.39 16.41
C ASP A 99 -19.15 0.95 15.69
N PRO A 100 -19.83 0.14 14.85
CA PRO A 100 -21.01 0.60 14.11
C PRO A 100 -22.23 0.85 14.99
N ALA A 101 -22.29 0.31 16.22
CA ALA A 101 -23.41 0.53 17.13
C ALA A 101 -23.38 1.93 17.76
N SER A 102 -22.18 2.45 18.04
CA SER A 102 -21.96 3.79 18.57
C SER A 102 -21.48 4.80 17.52
N SER A 103 -21.25 4.36 16.29
CA SER A 103 -20.61 5.14 15.21
C SER A 103 -19.22 5.67 15.58
N GLN A 104 -18.56 5.08 16.57
CA GLN A 104 -17.29 5.58 17.10
C GLN A 104 -16.11 4.97 16.35
N ALA A 105 -15.25 5.83 15.79
CA ALA A 105 -13.97 5.44 15.22
C ALA A 105 -12.80 5.86 16.14
N SER A 106 -11.72 5.10 16.14
CA SER A 106 -10.50 5.47 16.86
C SER A 106 -9.26 4.86 16.22
N LEU A 107 -8.11 5.46 16.52
CA LEU A 107 -6.78 4.92 16.29
C LEU A 107 -6.22 4.51 17.65
N PRO A 108 -6.38 3.26 18.11
CA PRO A 108 -5.95 2.86 19.45
C PRO A 108 -4.42 2.99 19.66
N SER A 109 -3.64 2.70 18.62
CA SER A 109 -2.19 2.88 18.61
C SER A 109 -1.73 3.48 17.29
N ARG A 110 -0.71 4.32 17.35
CA ARG A 110 -0.09 4.98 16.20
C ARG A 110 1.42 4.87 16.36
N TYR A 111 2.13 4.43 15.34
CA TYR A 111 3.53 4.06 15.45
C TYR A 111 4.41 4.86 14.49
N ASN A 112 5.61 5.19 14.97
CA ASN A 112 6.70 5.68 14.15
C ASN A 112 7.63 4.50 13.74
N PHE A 113 8.71 4.79 13.00
CA PHE A 113 9.67 3.76 12.57
C PHE A 113 10.57 3.21 13.67
N ASP A 114 10.63 3.87 14.83
CA ASP A 114 11.28 3.34 16.04
C ASP A 114 10.35 2.39 16.82
N GLN A 115 9.15 2.13 16.30
CA GLN A 115 8.11 1.30 16.91
C GLN A 115 7.56 1.88 18.23
N THR A 116 7.78 3.18 18.44
CA THR A 116 7.21 3.90 19.59
C THR A 116 5.72 4.10 19.36
N ASP A 117 4.90 3.68 20.33
CA ASP A 117 3.47 4.01 20.35
C ASP A 117 3.30 5.49 20.73
N LEU A 118 2.78 6.28 19.81
CA LEU A 118 2.45 7.70 19.94
C LEU A 118 1.07 7.92 20.58
N GLY A 119 0.44 6.85 21.07
CA GLY A 119 -0.81 6.86 21.82
C GLY A 119 -2.06 6.89 20.95
N SER A 120 -3.19 6.77 21.64
CA SER A 120 -4.50 6.66 21.01
C SER A 120 -5.09 8.00 20.58
N LEU A 121 -5.83 8.00 19.48
CA LEU A 121 -6.65 9.13 19.03
C LEU A 121 -8.11 8.68 18.86
N SER A 122 -9.03 9.33 19.57
CA SER A 122 -10.46 9.18 19.29
C SER A 122 -10.82 10.07 18.12
N LEU A 123 -11.44 9.50 17.09
CA LEU A 123 -11.92 10.26 15.94
C LEU A 123 -13.36 10.72 16.19
N PRO A 124 -13.83 11.76 15.50
CA PRO A 124 -15.26 12.10 15.49
C PRO A 124 -16.10 10.90 15.03
N PRO A 125 -17.38 10.82 15.44
CA PRO A 125 -18.27 9.78 14.95
C PRO A 125 -18.37 9.80 13.42
N GLY A 126 -18.45 8.61 12.82
CA GLY A 126 -18.56 8.41 11.39
C GLY A 126 -19.93 7.89 10.95
N SER A 127 -20.26 8.11 9.69
CA SER A 127 -21.41 7.48 9.04
C SER A 127 -20.92 6.54 7.95
N CYS A 128 -21.43 5.32 7.92
CA CYS A 128 -21.17 4.39 6.83
C CYS A 128 -22.40 4.25 5.92
N ASN A 129 -22.21 4.43 4.61
CA ASN A 129 -23.21 4.18 3.60
C ASN A 129 -22.58 3.45 2.39
N GLU A 130 -23.22 2.39 1.89
CA GLU A 130 -22.78 1.64 0.69
C GLU A 130 -21.27 1.26 0.70
N GLY A 131 -20.76 0.87 1.86
CA GLY A 131 -19.35 0.48 2.02
C GLY A 131 -18.38 1.66 2.09
N VAL A 132 -18.86 2.90 2.19
CA VAL A 132 -18.05 4.09 2.42
C VAL A 132 -18.30 4.60 3.82
N LEU A 133 -17.27 4.54 4.67
CA LEU A 133 -17.28 5.14 6.00
C LEU A 133 -16.67 6.55 5.90
N THR A 134 -17.52 7.57 6.07
CA THR A 134 -17.12 8.98 6.07
C THR A 134 -16.88 9.45 7.49
N LEU A 135 -15.71 10.05 7.70
CA LEU A 135 -15.26 10.71 8.94
C LEU A 135 -14.98 12.19 8.63
N THR A 136 -14.79 13.01 9.66
CA THR A 136 -14.32 14.39 9.44
C THR A 136 -12.91 14.37 8.85
N GLY A 137 -12.75 14.87 7.61
CA GLY A 137 -11.47 14.95 6.91
C GLY A 137 -10.99 13.62 6.31
N ALA A 138 -11.82 12.57 6.30
CA ALA A 138 -11.46 11.29 5.69
C ALA A 138 -12.66 10.53 5.10
N ASP A 139 -12.45 9.91 3.94
CA ASP A 139 -13.34 8.89 3.39
C ASP A 139 -12.64 7.53 3.36
N MET A 140 -13.28 6.52 3.92
CA MET A 140 -12.79 5.14 3.96
C MET A 140 -13.64 4.26 3.05
N PHE A 141 -13.08 3.82 1.93
CA PHE A 141 -13.69 2.88 1.00
C PHE A 141 -13.44 1.45 1.48
N LEU A 142 -14.43 0.86 2.13
CA LEU A 142 -14.33 -0.45 2.75
C LEU A 142 -14.40 -1.56 1.69
N THR A 143 -13.58 -2.57 1.91
CA THR A 143 -13.51 -3.80 1.09
C THR A 143 -14.35 -4.90 1.73
N ASP A 144 -14.71 -5.91 0.93
CA ASP A 144 -15.28 -7.15 1.46
C ASP A 144 -14.26 -7.77 2.47
N ASN A 145 -14.69 -8.04 3.71
CA ASN A 145 -13.90 -8.59 4.83
C ASN A 145 -12.81 -7.69 5.46
N GLY A 146 -13.05 -6.37 5.57
CA GLY A 146 -12.43 -5.57 6.63
C GLY A 146 -11.11 -4.86 6.28
N GLY A 147 -10.73 -4.84 5.00
CA GLY A 147 -9.75 -3.86 4.49
C GLY A 147 -10.41 -2.54 4.11
N ALA A 148 -9.60 -1.51 3.84
CA ALA A 148 -10.06 -0.22 3.33
C ALA A 148 -8.98 0.48 2.50
N ILE A 149 -9.40 1.28 1.52
CA ILE A 149 -8.59 2.42 1.04
C ILE A 149 -9.11 3.66 1.76
N VAL A 150 -8.23 4.45 2.34
CA VAL A 150 -8.61 5.69 3.02
C VAL A 150 -8.00 6.87 2.28
N HIS A 151 -8.85 7.84 2.00
CA HIS A 151 -8.47 9.13 1.44
C HIS A 151 -8.62 10.19 2.53
N LEU A 152 -7.52 10.87 2.88
CA LEU A 152 -7.50 12.00 3.81
C LEU A 152 -7.40 13.34 3.05
N GLY A 153 -7.74 14.44 3.72
CA GLY A 153 -7.76 15.78 3.11
C GLY A 153 -9.02 16.07 2.29
N VAL A 154 -10.07 15.25 2.45
CA VAL A 154 -11.33 15.40 1.70
C VAL A 154 -12.11 16.66 2.09
N ASP A 155 -11.81 17.28 3.23
CA ASP A 155 -12.37 18.55 3.68
C ASP A 155 -11.75 19.78 3.00
N THR A 156 -10.62 19.59 2.33
CA THR A 156 -9.82 20.60 1.62
C THR A 156 -9.49 20.14 0.19
N PRO A 157 -10.48 19.75 -0.64
CA PRO A 157 -10.28 19.04 -1.91
C PRO A 157 -9.51 19.83 -3.00
N SER A 158 -9.20 21.11 -2.77
CA SER A 158 -8.39 21.95 -3.65
C SER A 158 -6.94 22.13 -3.17
N ASP A 159 -6.58 21.55 -2.03
CA ASP A 159 -5.24 21.61 -1.46
C ASP A 159 -4.54 20.26 -1.63
N PRO A 160 -3.70 20.07 -2.67
CA PRO A 160 -2.98 18.81 -2.85
C PRO A 160 -1.89 18.58 -1.78
N SER A 161 -1.69 19.50 -0.83
CA SER A 161 -0.66 19.34 0.20
C SER A 161 -1.08 18.43 1.36
N ASP A 162 -2.38 18.23 1.58
CA ASP A 162 -2.94 17.34 2.61
C ASP A 162 -3.54 16.03 2.04
N ASP A 163 -3.45 15.84 0.72
CA ASP A 163 -3.92 14.63 0.05
C ASP A 163 -3.06 13.42 0.44
N GLN A 164 -3.66 12.49 1.20
CA GLN A 164 -2.99 11.30 1.69
C GLN A 164 -3.81 10.05 1.37
N ILE A 165 -3.12 8.99 0.94
CA ILE A 165 -3.71 7.67 0.75
C ILE A 165 -3.13 6.73 1.80
N ILE A 166 -4.01 6.04 2.50
CA ILE A 166 -3.68 5.01 3.49
C ILE A 166 -4.35 3.70 3.07
N PHE A 167 -3.66 2.58 3.25
CA PHE A 167 -4.29 1.26 3.15
C PHE A 167 -4.55 0.70 4.53
N GLY A 168 -5.78 0.25 4.75
CA GLY A 168 -6.21 -0.51 5.91
C GLY A 168 -6.35 -1.99 5.56
N PHE A 169 -5.83 -2.86 6.43
CA PHE A 169 -6.04 -4.29 6.33
C PHE A 169 -6.65 -4.87 7.60
N ALA A 170 -7.54 -5.84 7.44
CA ALA A 170 -8.09 -6.58 8.57
C ALA A 170 -6.96 -7.13 9.43
N GLN A 171 -7.08 -6.98 10.74
CA GLN A 171 -6.04 -7.44 11.66
C GLN A 171 -5.98 -8.97 11.69
N GLN A 172 -4.84 -9.53 11.31
CA GLN A 172 -4.60 -10.98 11.27
C GLN A 172 -3.20 -11.27 11.82
N SER A 173 -3.04 -12.35 12.59
CA SER A 173 -1.71 -12.78 13.04
C SER A 173 -0.89 -13.32 11.87
N ILE A 174 0.36 -12.86 11.78
CA ILE A 174 1.36 -13.37 10.84
C ILE A 174 1.90 -14.72 11.32
N GLY A 175 2.06 -14.87 12.64
CA GLY A 175 2.58 -16.06 13.30
C GLY A 175 4.09 -16.23 13.17
N ASP A 176 4.59 -16.37 11.94
CA ASP A 176 6.01 -16.58 11.64
C ASP A 176 6.40 -15.85 10.35
N VAL A 177 7.61 -15.27 10.32
CA VAL A 177 8.17 -14.61 9.13
C VAL A 177 8.31 -15.57 7.96
N ALA A 178 8.53 -16.87 8.22
CA ALA A 178 8.60 -17.88 7.19
C ALA A 178 7.30 -17.99 6.35
N ASN A 179 6.15 -17.55 6.88
CA ASN A 179 4.90 -17.47 6.13
C ASN A 179 4.91 -16.41 5.02
N LEU A 180 5.95 -15.56 4.98
CA LEU A 180 6.16 -14.50 3.99
C LEU A 180 7.24 -14.87 2.95
N ALA A 181 7.73 -16.11 2.96
CA ALA A 181 8.61 -16.59 1.92
C ALA A 181 7.86 -16.76 0.59
N GLY A 182 8.51 -16.38 -0.51
CA GLY A 182 7.92 -16.51 -1.85
C GLY A 182 8.37 -15.44 -2.83
N ASP A 183 7.81 -15.49 -4.04
CA ASP A 183 7.99 -14.49 -5.07
C ASP A 183 6.80 -13.54 -5.12
N TYR A 184 7.07 -12.25 -5.30
CA TYR A 184 6.08 -11.20 -5.22
C TYR A 184 6.23 -10.22 -6.39
N ALA A 185 5.09 -9.65 -6.79
CA ALA A 185 5.00 -8.50 -7.68
C ALA A 185 4.53 -7.29 -6.88
N GLY A 186 5.08 -6.11 -7.14
CA GLY A 186 4.80 -4.94 -6.32
C GLY A 186 4.93 -3.61 -7.02
N LEU A 187 4.45 -2.56 -6.34
CA LEU A 187 4.72 -1.16 -6.67
C LEU A 187 5.49 -0.56 -5.50
N ALA A 188 6.64 0.04 -5.81
CA ALA A 188 7.40 0.84 -4.86
C ALA A 188 7.16 2.32 -5.14
N PHE A 189 7.11 3.12 -4.08
CA PHE A 189 7.21 4.57 -4.10
C PHE A 189 8.47 4.96 -3.34
N ASP A 190 9.28 5.84 -3.93
CA ASP A 190 10.45 6.40 -3.27
C ASP A 190 10.46 7.92 -3.41
N GLY A 191 10.24 8.62 -2.29
CA GLY A 191 10.20 10.08 -2.21
C GLY A 191 11.58 10.74 -2.37
N ASN A 192 12.66 9.97 -2.45
CA ASN A 192 13.99 10.47 -2.80
C ASN A 192 14.19 10.58 -4.32
N ARG A 193 13.30 9.98 -5.12
CA ARG A 193 13.38 10.04 -6.59
C ARG A 193 12.79 11.34 -7.12
N THR A 194 13.13 11.65 -8.37
CA THR A 194 12.55 12.78 -9.09
C THR A 194 11.05 12.59 -9.28
N SER A 195 10.29 13.69 -9.19
CA SER A 195 8.85 13.68 -9.45
C SER A 195 8.54 13.10 -10.84
N GLY A 196 7.52 12.25 -10.91
CA GLY A 196 7.13 11.45 -12.06
C GLY A 196 7.85 10.11 -12.18
N THR A 197 8.83 9.84 -11.31
CA THR A 197 9.59 8.57 -11.28
C THR A 197 9.63 7.94 -9.89
N GLY A 198 8.87 8.49 -8.96
CA GLY A 198 8.76 8.03 -7.59
C GLY A 198 8.10 6.66 -7.52
N ILE A 199 7.11 6.39 -8.38
CA ILE A 199 6.41 5.10 -8.41
C ILE A 199 6.88 4.20 -9.56
N PHE A 200 7.30 2.98 -9.23
CA PHE A 200 7.79 2.02 -10.21
C PHE A 200 7.46 0.57 -9.83
N PRO A 201 7.27 -0.31 -10.82
CA PRO A 201 7.02 -1.74 -10.59
C PRO A 201 8.28 -2.45 -10.11
N VAL A 202 8.09 -3.43 -9.22
CA VAL A 202 9.16 -4.22 -8.63
C VAL A 202 8.82 -5.71 -8.60
N SER A 203 9.86 -6.55 -8.64
CA SER A 203 9.79 -7.97 -8.32
C SER A 203 10.62 -8.23 -7.07
N ILE A 204 10.06 -8.98 -6.12
CA ILE A 204 10.70 -9.28 -4.84
C ILE A 204 10.67 -10.78 -4.62
N THR A 205 11.77 -11.34 -4.11
CA THR A 205 11.82 -12.74 -3.65
C THR A 205 12.26 -12.74 -2.20
N CYS A 206 11.50 -13.40 -1.32
CA CYS A 206 11.76 -13.53 0.11
C CYS A 206 12.06 -14.99 0.49
N ASP A 207 13.04 -15.19 1.37
CA ASP A 207 13.35 -16.49 1.96
C ASP A 207 12.61 -16.74 3.30
N ASN A 208 12.76 -17.95 3.85
CA ASN A 208 12.12 -18.33 5.12
C ASN A 208 12.65 -17.58 6.34
N ALA A 209 13.78 -16.87 6.22
CA ALA A 209 14.36 -16.08 7.30
C ALA A 209 13.94 -14.62 7.24
N GLY A 210 13.12 -14.24 6.24
CA GLY A 210 12.69 -12.86 6.02
C GLY A 210 13.69 -12.01 5.25
N ASN A 211 14.73 -12.60 4.65
CA ASN A 211 15.60 -11.87 3.73
C ASN A 211 14.95 -11.85 2.35
N CYS A 212 14.72 -10.65 1.84
CA CYS A 212 14.17 -10.44 0.52
C CYS A 212 15.12 -9.62 -0.36
N THR A 213 15.15 -9.93 -1.65
CA THR A 213 15.81 -9.11 -2.66
C THR A 213 14.78 -8.55 -3.62
N GLY A 214 14.74 -7.23 -3.73
CA GLY A 214 13.88 -6.49 -4.65
C GLY A 214 14.64 -5.96 -5.86
N LYS A 215 14.01 -5.97 -7.03
CA LYS A 215 14.51 -5.34 -8.25
C LYS A 215 13.40 -4.59 -8.96
N GLY A 216 13.75 -3.48 -9.62
CA GLY A 216 12.81 -2.77 -10.50
C GLY A 216 12.48 -3.61 -11.76
N ILE A 217 11.29 -3.40 -12.32
CA ILE A 217 10.88 -4.01 -13.59
C ILE A 217 10.90 -2.92 -14.67
N VAL A 218 11.71 -3.10 -15.70
CA VAL A 218 11.79 -2.15 -16.84
C VAL A 218 10.80 -2.49 -17.95
N ASP A 219 10.41 -3.76 -18.05
CA ASP A 219 9.37 -4.23 -18.97
C ASP A 219 8.50 -5.28 -18.26
N ILE A 220 7.24 -4.92 -18.01
CA ILE A 220 6.28 -5.75 -17.26
C ILE A 220 5.80 -6.95 -18.11
N ASP A 221 5.73 -6.79 -19.44
CA ASP A 221 5.27 -7.85 -20.35
C ASP A 221 6.25 -9.03 -20.36
N THR A 222 7.55 -8.71 -20.41
CA THR A 222 8.63 -9.71 -20.45
C THR A 222 9.24 -10.03 -19.09
N ASN A 223 8.78 -9.35 -18.03
CA ASN A 223 9.37 -9.38 -16.69
C ASN A 223 10.88 -9.07 -16.69
N THR A 224 11.31 -8.14 -17.55
CA THR A 224 12.72 -7.72 -17.61
C THR A 224 13.03 -6.83 -16.42
N LEU A 225 14.06 -7.20 -15.65
CA LEU A 225 14.45 -6.52 -14.42
C LEU A 225 15.58 -5.51 -14.63
N THR A 226 15.67 -4.52 -13.74
CA THR A 226 16.84 -3.65 -13.59
C THR A 226 18.05 -4.45 -13.10
N ASN A 227 19.25 -3.90 -13.30
CA ASN A 227 20.45 -4.38 -12.63
C ASN A 227 20.52 -3.92 -11.16
N GLU A 228 19.86 -2.81 -10.85
CA GLU A 228 19.75 -2.26 -9.49
C GLU A 228 18.90 -3.18 -8.61
N SER A 229 19.39 -3.47 -7.40
CA SER A 229 18.67 -4.21 -6.37
C SER A 229 18.62 -3.49 -5.02
N VAL A 230 17.59 -3.82 -4.24
CA VAL A 230 17.51 -3.50 -2.81
C VAL A 230 17.44 -4.80 -2.02
N ASP A 231 18.04 -4.80 -0.84
CA ASP A 231 17.87 -5.87 0.14
C ASP A 231 16.90 -5.40 1.21
N ILE A 232 15.90 -6.23 1.49
CA ILE A 232 14.90 -6.01 2.54
C ILE A 232 15.06 -7.11 3.56
N THR A 233 15.12 -6.78 4.84
CA THR A 233 15.11 -7.76 5.93
C THR A 233 13.86 -7.55 6.77
N LEU A 234 12.95 -8.52 6.71
CA LEU A 234 11.78 -8.60 7.56
C LEU A 234 12.15 -9.35 8.85
N SER A 235 11.78 -8.79 10.00
CA SER A 235 12.36 -9.21 11.28
C SER A 235 11.38 -9.92 12.20
N THR A 236 10.58 -9.19 12.97
CA THR A 236 9.70 -9.78 14.00
C THR A 236 8.25 -9.72 13.52
N ALA A 237 7.66 -10.89 13.30
CA ALA A 237 6.23 -11.03 13.01
C ALA A 237 5.38 -10.61 14.22
N ASP A 238 4.20 -10.05 13.95
CA ASP A 238 3.23 -9.58 14.95
C ASP A 238 3.81 -8.53 15.92
N ASN A 239 4.63 -7.62 15.39
CA ASN A 239 5.31 -6.57 16.15
C ASN A 239 5.28 -5.22 15.40
N PRO A 240 4.93 -4.10 16.06
CA PRO A 240 4.69 -3.93 17.51
C PRO A 240 3.34 -4.49 18.01
N SER A 241 2.46 -4.91 17.11
CA SER A 241 1.21 -5.61 17.45
C SER A 241 0.82 -6.61 16.35
N THR A 242 -0.19 -7.43 16.63
CA THR A 242 -0.70 -8.45 15.70
C THR A 242 -0.97 -7.87 14.31
N GLY A 243 -0.43 -8.53 13.28
CA GLY A 243 -0.56 -8.16 11.87
C GLY A 243 0.44 -7.15 11.36
N PHE A 244 1.41 -6.74 12.18
CA PHE A 244 2.56 -5.95 11.75
C PHE A 244 3.82 -6.80 11.64
N ILE A 245 4.69 -6.42 10.72
CA ILE A 245 6.09 -6.85 10.67
C ILE A 245 6.97 -5.65 10.42
N THR A 246 8.11 -5.58 11.09
CA THR A 246 9.09 -4.51 10.91
C THR A 246 10.32 -5.02 10.19
N GLY A 247 11.08 -4.10 9.59
CA GLY A 247 12.25 -4.49 8.84
C GLY A 247 13.18 -3.34 8.49
N THR A 248 14.14 -3.63 7.62
CA THR A 248 15.04 -2.63 7.04
C THR A 248 15.12 -2.79 5.54
N VAL A 249 15.43 -1.71 4.83
CA VAL A 249 15.73 -1.69 3.39
C VAL A 249 17.10 -1.05 3.15
N ILE A 250 17.91 -1.64 2.26
CA ILE A 250 19.24 -1.17 1.91
C ILE A 250 19.38 -1.12 0.39
N ASP A 251 19.88 0.00 -0.15
CA ASP A 251 20.28 0.09 -1.55
C ASP A 251 21.65 -0.58 -1.73
N THR A 252 21.65 -1.74 -2.37
CA THR A 252 22.86 -2.54 -2.61
C THR A 252 23.83 -1.89 -3.59
N ASN A 253 23.35 -0.94 -4.41
CA ASN A 253 24.18 -0.18 -5.35
C ASN A 253 24.90 1.00 -4.68
N GLN A 254 24.54 1.32 -3.44
CA GLN A 254 25.19 2.34 -2.62
C GLN A 254 25.73 1.70 -1.33
N PRO A 255 26.86 0.96 -1.39
CA PRO A 255 27.47 0.37 -0.21
C PRO A 255 27.78 1.43 0.86
N GLY A 256 27.32 1.19 2.09
CA GLY A 256 27.48 2.12 3.20
C GLY A 256 26.39 3.19 3.33
N SER A 257 25.37 3.15 2.48
CA SER A 257 24.15 3.94 2.69
C SER A 257 23.48 3.57 4.03
N THR A 258 22.86 4.56 4.67
CA THR A 258 22.08 4.33 5.89
C THR A 258 20.87 3.46 5.55
N PRO A 259 20.66 2.31 6.22
CA PRO A 259 19.47 1.51 6.03
C PRO A 259 18.21 2.30 6.39
N GLY A 260 17.18 2.18 5.56
CA GLY A 260 15.84 2.66 5.88
C GLY A 260 15.14 1.67 6.81
N LYS A 261 14.37 2.16 7.78
CA LYS A 261 13.47 1.33 8.60
C LYS A 261 12.12 1.15 7.91
N LEU A 262 11.49 -0.01 8.10
CA LEU A 262 10.18 -0.35 7.55
C LEU A 262 9.20 -0.74 8.66
N GLY A 263 7.94 -0.32 8.51
CA GLY A 263 6.79 -0.86 9.21
C GLY A 263 5.78 -1.36 8.19
N CYS A 264 5.37 -2.62 8.28
CA CYS A 264 4.54 -3.27 7.28
C CYS A 264 3.28 -3.87 7.89
N VAL A 265 2.16 -3.75 7.17
CA VAL A 265 0.95 -4.50 7.43
C VAL A 265 0.91 -5.71 6.51
N VAL A 266 0.54 -6.86 7.05
CA VAL A 266 0.46 -8.12 6.32
C VAL A 266 -0.97 -8.66 6.37
N ASN A 267 -1.45 -9.13 5.22
CA ASN A 267 -2.67 -9.92 5.11
C ASN A 267 -2.33 -11.26 4.43
N LEU A 268 -2.39 -12.35 5.20
CA LEU A 268 -2.05 -13.68 4.73
C LEU A 268 -3.28 -14.33 4.12
N ASN A 269 -3.14 -14.89 2.91
CA ASN A 269 -4.25 -15.50 2.19
C ASN A 269 -5.46 -14.54 2.10
N ALA A 270 -5.21 -13.32 1.62
CA ALA A 270 -6.20 -12.26 1.58
C ALA A 270 -7.45 -12.73 0.85
N GLN A 271 -8.61 -12.64 1.51
CA GLN A 271 -9.90 -13.10 0.98
C GLN A 271 -9.97 -14.60 0.64
N GLY A 272 -9.07 -15.43 1.17
CA GLY A 272 -8.99 -16.84 0.77
C GLY A 272 -8.47 -17.04 -0.66
N SER A 273 -7.87 -16.01 -1.28
CA SER A 273 -7.39 -16.04 -2.66
C SER A 273 -6.11 -16.86 -2.86
N GLY A 274 -5.47 -17.28 -1.78
CA GLY A 274 -4.11 -17.85 -1.77
C GLY A 274 -3.01 -16.80 -1.87
N LYS A 275 -3.35 -15.52 -2.00
CA LYS A 275 -2.38 -14.43 -2.18
C LYS A 275 -2.07 -13.75 -0.85
N ASN A 276 -0.79 -13.52 -0.57
CA ASN A 276 -0.34 -12.71 0.54
C ASN A 276 -0.18 -11.27 0.08
N ILE A 277 -0.62 -10.31 0.89
CA ILE A 277 -0.38 -8.88 0.66
C ILE A 277 0.53 -8.37 1.77
N ILE A 278 1.57 -7.63 1.39
CA ILE A 278 2.45 -6.93 2.32
C ILE A 278 2.53 -5.49 1.84
N SER A 279 2.14 -4.56 2.72
CA SER A 279 2.18 -3.11 2.45
C SER A 279 3.06 -2.46 3.51
N CYS A 280 4.21 -1.97 3.09
CA CYS A 280 5.19 -1.34 3.95
C CYS A 280 5.26 0.17 3.70
N VAL A 281 5.38 0.92 4.77
CA VAL A 281 5.89 2.29 4.80
C VAL A 281 7.27 2.28 5.42
N GLY A 282 8.11 3.20 5.04
CA GLY A 282 9.51 3.19 5.42
C GLY A 282 10.25 4.49 5.17
N GLN A 283 11.51 4.46 5.59
CA GLN A 283 12.51 5.44 5.24
C GLN A 283 13.17 5.04 3.92
N SER A 284 13.38 5.99 3.01
CA SER A 284 14.18 5.74 1.80
C SER A 284 15.60 5.35 2.21
N PRO A 285 16.18 4.29 1.62
CA PRO A 285 17.59 4.00 1.82
C PRO A 285 18.43 5.19 1.33
N GLY A 286 19.48 5.55 2.08
CA GLY A 286 20.38 6.67 1.77
C GLY A 286 19.90 8.06 2.19
N ASP A 287 18.59 8.32 2.26
CA ASP A 287 18.00 9.54 2.83
C ASP A 287 16.78 9.20 3.68
N ASN A 288 17.04 8.94 4.96
CA ASN A 288 16.00 8.54 5.91
C ASN A 288 15.00 9.67 6.27
N THR A 289 15.13 10.87 5.69
CA THR A 289 14.10 11.92 5.80
C THR A 289 12.98 11.72 4.79
N LYS A 290 13.22 10.95 3.72
CA LYS A 290 12.26 10.66 2.66
C LYS A 290 11.49 9.39 2.96
N ILE A 291 10.22 9.40 2.53
CA ILE A 291 9.33 8.25 2.67
C ILE A 291 9.55 7.30 1.51
N PHE A 292 9.54 6.02 1.85
CA PHE A 292 9.55 4.89 0.94
C PHE A 292 8.31 4.06 1.23
N ASN A 293 7.56 3.68 0.21
CA ASN A 293 6.46 2.73 0.35
C ASN A 293 6.66 1.57 -0.60
N ILE A 294 6.25 0.38 -0.19
CA ILE A 294 6.26 -0.77 -1.08
C ILE A 294 5.06 -1.63 -0.77
N LEU A 295 4.23 -1.83 -1.79
CA LEU A 295 3.15 -2.79 -1.76
C LEU A 295 3.54 -3.97 -2.64
N PHE A 296 3.39 -5.18 -2.13
CA PHE A 296 3.68 -6.38 -2.89
C PHE A 296 2.70 -7.51 -2.59
N ILE A 297 2.42 -8.31 -3.62
CA ILE A 297 1.43 -9.38 -3.66
C ILE A 297 2.13 -10.64 -4.15
N SER A 298 1.91 -11.77 -3.49
CA SER A 298 2.54 -13.02 -3.87
C SER A 298 2.10 -13.47 -5.28
N LYS A 299 3.03 -14.00 -6.06
CA LYS A 299 2.74 -14.55 -7.40
C LYS A 299 2.01 -15.89 -7.30
#